data_AF-A0A0U3D301-F1
#
_entry.id   AF-A0A0U3D301-F1
#
_cell.length_a   1.000
_cell.length_b   1.000
_cell.length_c   1.000
_cell.angle_alpha   90.00
_cell.angle_beta   90.00
_cell.angle_gamma   90.00
#
_symmetry.space_group_name_H-M   'P 1'
#
loop_
_entity.id
_entity.type
_entity.pdbx_description
1 polymer ?
#
loop_
_entity_poly.entity_id
_entity_poly.type
_entity_poly.pdbx_seq_one_letter_code
_entity_poly.pdbx_strand_id
1 'polypeptide(L)'
;MVRAARPPAVQQAFVLHQYDWSETSLVLDLFTREQGRLAVVAKGAKRPYSQLRAVLLPFQRIQVTLSKPGKSADGSPAEVVTLRGAEWVGGATLPVGAALFSGYYLNELLLKLLARQDPHPQLFDAYAQTLPELHANDDAASQTALRAFELRLLQELGLLPDLSLSTITQAPLSPERLYMLTPDGGVLPHAGDAAGFAAASLVHLQAALLHGSMAALQHACASCLPALRSALRALLHYHLGQKPLRTRQVMLDVQKLIE
;
A
#
# COMPACT_ATOMS: atom_id res chain seq x y z
N MET A 1 -40.73 -16.35 16.25
CA MET A 1 -39.79 -15.24 16.54
C MET A 1 -38.90 -15.01 15.33
N VAL A 2 -39.15 -13.97 14.53
CA VAL A 2 -38.27 -13.58 13.43
C VAL A 2 -37.05 -12.91 14.05
N ARG A 3 -35.89 -13.58 13.96
CA ARG A 3 -34.62 -13.07 14.48
C ARG A 3 -34.25 -11.83 13.65
N ALA A 4 -34.37 -10.64 14.23
CA ALA A 4 -34.00 -9.39 13.56
C ALA A 4 -32.54 -9.49 13.10
N ALA A 5 -32.32 -9.53 11.79
CA ALA A 5 -30.99 -9.63 11.23
C ALA A 5 -30.28 -8.30 11.48
N ARG A 6 -29.23 -8.31 12.30
CA ARG A 6 -28.35 -7.15 12.52
C ARG A 6 -27.93 -6.60 11.14
N PRO A 7 -28.06 -5.29 10.89
CA PRO A 7 -27.66 -4.71 9.62
C PRO A 7 -26.19 -5.07 9.33
N PRO A 8 -25.85 -5.42 8.08
CA PRO A 8 -24.47 -5.69 7.71
C PRO A 8 -23.57 -4.50 8.10
N ALA A 9 -22.40 -4.80 8.68
CA ALA A 9 -21.48 -3.78 9.14
C ALA A 9 -20.94 -2.97 7.95
N VAL A 10 -20.98 -1.65 8.07
CA VAL A 10 -20.38 -0.72 7.12
C VAL A 10 -18.88 -0.70 7.36
N GLN A 11 -18.11 -0.81 6.28
CA GLN A 11 -16.65 -0.86 6.29
C GLN A 11 -16.08 0.19 5.37
N GLN A 12 -14.89 0.69 5.67
CA GLN A 12 -14.19 1.61 4.79
C GLN A 12 -13.32 0.82 3.84
N ALA A 13 -13.30 1.20 2.57
CA ALA A 13 -12.55 0.48 1.56
C ALA A 13 -11.96 1.39 0.48
N PHE A 14 -10.90 0.89 -0.15
CA PHE A 14 -10.40 1.34 -1.44
C PHE A 14 -10.47 0.17 -2.43
N VAL A 15 -10.78 0.47 -3.68
CA VAL A 15 -10.66 -0.50 -4.77
C VAL A 15 -9.19 -0.59 -5.20
N LEU A 16 -8.55 -1.74 -4.99
CA LEU A 16 -7.18 -1.97 -5.46
C LEU A 16 -7.16 -2.36 -6.94
N HIS A 17 -8.07 -3.27 -7.32
CA HIS A 17 -8.17 -3.78 -8.69
C HIS A 17 -9.57 -4.31 -9.01
N GLN A 18 -9.86 -4.47 -10.30
CA GLN A 18 -11.16 -4.84 -10.83
C GLN A 18 -10.99 -5.82 -11.99
N TYR A 19 -11.86 -6.81 -12.04
CA TYR A 19 -11.92 -7.82 -13.09
C TYR A 19 -13.35 -7.95 -13.61
N ASP A 20 -13.49 -8.09 -14.92
CA ASP A 20 -14.76 -8.48 -15.52
C ASP A 20 -15.13 -9.91 -15.12
N TRP A 21 -16.32 -10.08 -14.52
CA TRP A 21 -16.83 -11.39 -14.12
C TRP A 21 -17.92 -11.90 -15.06
N SER A 22 -18.83 -11.01 -15.47
CA SER A 22 -19.90 -11.31 -16.41
C SER A 22 -20.25 -10.07 -17.21
N GLU A 23 -21.27 -10.18 -18.07
CA GLU A 23 -21.82 -9.03 -18.79
C GLU A 23 -22.21 -7.89 -17.86
N THR A 24 -22.70 -8.21 -16.66
CA THR A 24 -23.27 -7.21 -15.73
C THR A 24 -22.48 -7.05 -14.42
N SER A 25 -21.50 -7.90 -14.13
CA SER A 25 -20.86 -7.97 -12.80
C SER A 25 -19.33 -7.87 -12.84
N LEU A 26 -18.76 -7.38 -11.73
CA LEU A 26 -17.32 -7.26 -11.51
C LEU A 26 -16.87 -8.12 -10.32
N VAL A 27 -15.64 -8.61 -10.36
CA VAL A 27 -14.88 -8.99 -9.15
C VAL A 27 -13.92 -7.85 -8.81
N LEU A 28 -13.83 -7.50 -7.54
CA LEU A 28 -12.97 -6.44 -7.02
C LEU A 28 -12.03 -7.02 -5.98
N ASP A 29 -10.78 -6.57 -5.98
CA ASP A 29 -9.94 -6.63 -4.78
C ASP A 29 -10.12 -5.33 -4.02
N LEU A 30 -10.71 -5.41 -2.83
CA LEU A 30 -10.86 -4.28 -1.92
C LEU A 30 -9.79 -4.33 -0.84
N PHE A 31 -9.17 -3.20 -0.53
CA PHE A 31 -8.47 -3.02 0.73
C PHE A 31 -9.43 -2.38 1.72
N THR A 32 -9.85 -3.13 2.73
CA THR A 32 -10.77 -2.63 3.76
C THR A 32 -10.01 -2.34 5.05
N ARG A 33 -10.44 -1.33 5.79
CA ARG A 33 -9.81 -0.96 7.07
C ARG A 33 -10.05 -2.02 8.14
N GLU A 34 -11.25 -2.61 8.16
CA GLU A 34 -11.71 -3.50 9.22
C GLU A 34 -11.41 -4.98 8.96
N GLN A 35 -11.33 -5.42 7.70
CA GLN A 35 -11.17 -6.82 7.31
C GLN A 35 -9.95 -7.07 6.42
N GLY A 36 -9.11 -6.06 6.18
CA GLY A 36 -7.95 -6.19 5.31
C GLY A 36 -8.33 -6.37 3.84
N ARG A 37 -7.51 -7.12 3.10
CA ARG A 37 -7.73 -7.35 1.66
C ARG A 37 -8.80 -8.42 1.41
N LEU A 38 -9.82 -8.09 0.62
CA LEU A 38 -10.94 -8.97 0.30
C LEU A 38 -11.19 -9.06 -1.20
N ALA A 39 -11.52 -10.26 -1.68
CA ALA A 39 -12.12 -10.45 -3.00
C ALA A 39 -13.64 -10.30 -2.89
N VAL A 40 -14.23 -9.45 -3.73
CA VAL A 40 -15.64 -9.05 -3.63
C VAL A 40 -16.33 -9.10 -4.99
N VAL A 41 -17.49 -9.77 -5.10
CA VAL A 41 -18.34 -9.70 -6.29
C VAL A 41 -19.32 -8.53 -6.18
N ALA A 42 -19.28 -7.63 -7.15
CA ALA A 42 -20.24 -6.55 -7.33
C ALA A 42 -21.23 -6.90 -8.45
N LYS A 43 -22.36 -7.51 -8.07
CA LYS A 43 -23.40 -7.95 -9.02
C LYS A 43 -24.13 -6.75 -9.63
N GLY A 44 -24.28 -6.74 -10.96
CA GLY A 44 -24.98 -5.66 -11.65
C GLY A 44 -24.22 -4.33 -11.69
N ALA A 45 -22.95 -4.29 -11.28
CA ALA A 45 -22.12 -3.08 -11.26
C ALA A 45 -21.92 -2.47 -12.66
N LYS A 46 -21.98 -3.27 -13.73
CA LYS A 46 -21.78 -2.81 -15.12
C LYS A 46 -23.07 -2.33 -15.80
N ARG A 47 -24.24 -2.45 -15.15
CA ARG A 47 -25.51 -2.02 -15.74
C ARG A 47 -25.50 -0.50 -15.98
N PRO A 48 -26.11 0.01 -17.08
CA PRO A 48 -26.06 1.42 -17.44
C PRO A 48 -26.44 2.40 -16.31
N TYR A 49 -27.45 2.04 -15.52
CA TYR A 49 -27.98 2.87 -14.41
C TYR A 49 -27.53 2.40 -13.02
N SER A 50 -26.46 1.60 -12.94
CA SER A 50 -25.96 1.11 -11.67
C SER A 50 -25.24 2.21 -10.89
N GLN A 51 -25.73 2.52 -9.69
CA GLN A 51 -25.07 3.47 -8.79
C GLN A 51 -23.67 3.00 -8.39
N LEU A 52 -23.42 1.69 -8.41
CA LEU A 52 -22.12 1.10 -8.10
C LEU A 52 -21.04 1.52 -9.12
N ARG A 53 -21.42 1.78 -10.39
CA ARG A 53 -20.44 2.10 -11.44
C ARG A 53 -19.68 3.39 -11.17
N ALA A 54 -20.33 4.38 -10.55
CA ALA A 54 -19.71 5.67 -10.25
C ALA A 54 -18.81 5.63 -9.01
N VAL A 55 -19.05 4.69 -8.09
CA VAL A 55 -18.36 4.63 -6.79
C VAL A 55 -17.34 3.50 -6.70
N LEU A 56 -17.25 2.60 -7.67
CA LEU A 56 -16.24 1.54 -7.67
C LEU A 56 -15.04 1.92 -8.54
N LEU A 57 -14.37 3.03 -8.21
CA LEU A 57 -13.14 3.47 -8.87
C LEU A 57 -11.92 3.28 -7.95
N PRO A 58 -10.70 3.12 -8.51
CA PRO A 58 -9.48 3.15 -7.72
C PRO A 58 -9.26 4.50 -7.02
N PHE A 59 -8.43 4.50 -5.98
CA PHE A 59 -7.94 5.70 -5.26
C PHE A 59 -8.98 6.51 -4.49
N GLN A 60 -10.27 6.23 -4.65
CA GLN A 60 -11.32 6.86 -3.85
C GLN A 60 -11.68 6.01 -2.63
N ARG A 61 -11.86 6.68 -1.50
CA ARG A 61 -12.37 6.04 -0.29
C ARG A 61 -13.87 5.88 -0.42
N ILE A 62 -14.33 4.67 -0.14
CA ILE A 62 -15.75 4.32 -0.14
C ILE A 62 -16.14 3.65 1.17
N GLN A 63 -17.41 3.75 1.51
CA GLN A 63 -18.05 2.88 2.47
C GLN A 63 -18.70 1.72 1.73
N VAL A 64 -18.43 0.51 2.18
CA VAL A 64 -19.00 -0.70 1.62
C VAL A 64 -19.78 -1.47 2.67
N THR A 65 -20.88 -2.05 2.22
CA THR A 65 -21.66 -3.00 3.00
C THR A 65 -21.49 -4.36 2.35
N LEU A 66 -20.96 -5.33 3.08
CA LEU A 66 -20.66 -6.67 2.56
C LEU A 66 -21.67 -7.71 3.08
N SER A 67 -21.89 -8.78 2.33
CA SER A 67 -22.56 -9.97 2.85
C SER A 67 -21.74 -10.58 3.98
N LYS A 68 -22.41 -11.30 4.89
CA LYS A 68 -21.70 -12.18 5.83
C LYS A 68 -20.84 -13.17 5.02
N PRO A 69 -19.59 -13.44 5.45
CA PRO A 69 -18.80 -14.50 4.85
C PRO A 69 -19.61 -15.80 4.89
N GLY A 70 -19.79 -16.44 3.74
CA GLY A 70 -20.30 -17.81 3.70
C GLY A 70 -19.30 -18.76 4.34
N LYS A 71 -19.71 -20.01 4.56
CA LYS A 71 -18.77 -21.09 4.80
C LYS A 71 -18.57 -21.85 3.49
N SER A 72 -17.33 -22.10 3.13
CA SER A 72 -16.96 -23.04 2.08
C SER A 72 -17.37 -24.47 2.47
N ALA A 73 -17.33 -25.40 1.53
CA ALA A 73 -17.72 -26.80 1.76
C ALA A 73 -16.90 -27.49 2.86
N ASP A 74 -15.67 -27.03 3.11
CA ASP A 74 -14.76 -27.51 4.16
C ASP A 74 -14.92 -26.76 5.50
N GLY A 75 -15.88 -25.84 5.60
CA GLY A 75 -16.11 -25.03 6.80
C GLY A 75 -15.22 -23.80 6.93
N SER A 76 -14.29 -23.55 6.01
CA SER A 76 -13.47 -22.33 5.96
C SER A 76 -14.31 -21.10 5.56
N PRO A 77 -13.86 -19.87 5.86
CA PRO A 77 -14.51 -18.66 5.38
C PRO A 77 -14.52 -18.63 3.84
N ALA A 78 -15.64 -18.25 3.24
CA ALA A 78 -15.73 -18.09 1.79
C ALA A 78 -14.66 -17.12 1.28
N GLU A 79 -13.93 -17.53 0.23
CA GLU A 79 -12.83 -16.73 -0.34
C GLU A 79 -13.31 -15.42 -0.98
N VAL A 80 -14.59 -15.36 -1.37
CA VAL A 80 -15.19 -14.22 -2.06
C VAL A 80 -16.50 -13.84 -1.39
N VAL A 81 -16.67 -12.55 -1.08
CA VAL A 81 -17.89 -11.99 -0.48
C VAL A 81 -18.70 -11.17 -1.49
N THR A 82 -20.00 -10.99 -1.26
CA THR A 82 -20.85 -10.20 -2.15
C THR A 82 -20.99 -8.76 -1.64
N LEU A 83 -20.77 -7.78 -2.53
CA LEU A 83 -21.07 -6.38 -2.26
C LEU A 83 -22.58 -6.16 -2.19
N ARG A 84 -23.07 -5.60 -1.08
CA ARG A 84 -24.49 -5.24 -0.90
C ARG A 84 -24.77 -3.77 -1.20
N GLY A 85 -23.78 -2.90 -0.97
CA GLY A 85 -23.87 -1.48 -1.25
C GLY A 85 -22.49 -0.85 -1.18
N ALA A 86 -22.30 0.23 -1.93
CA ALA A 86 -21.12 1.06 -1.86
C ALA A 86 -21.54 2.52 -1.98
N GLU A 87 -20.94 3.39 -1.17
CA GLU A 87 -21.19 4.82 -1.17
C GLU A 87 -19.85 5.55 -1.13
N TRP A 88 -19.73 6.62 -1.91
CA TRP A 88 -18.58 7.51 -1.82
C TRP A 88 -18.73 8.39 -0.59
N VAL A 89 -17.67 8.48 0.22
CA VAL A 89 -17.70 9.22 1.49
C VAL A 89 -17.09 10.61 1.41
N GLY A 90 -16.92 11.14 0.20
CA GLY A 90 -16.06 12.30 -0.01
C GLY A 90 -14.58 11.89 -0.01
N GLY A 91 -13.70 12.83 -0.33
CA GLY A 91 -12.28 12.55 -0.31
C GLY A 91 -11.43 13.63 -0.95
N ALA A 92 -10.12 13.46 -0.79
CA ALA A 92 -9.10 14.31 -1.37
C ALA A 92 -8.98 14.12 -2.89
N THR A 93 -8.20 14.99 -3.52
CA THR A 93 -7.88 14.95 -4.95
C THR A 93 -7.24 13.61 -5.33
N LEU A 94 -7.81 12.98 -6.35
CA LEU A 94 -7.27 11.73 -6.90
C LEU A 94 -5.98 12.01 -7.67
N PRO A 95 -5.01 11.08 -7.69
CA PRO A 95 -3.85 11.18 -8.57
C PRO A 95 -4.29 11.31 -10.04
N VAL A 96 -3.64 12.19 -10.79
CA VAL A 96 -3.92 12.44 -12.22
C VAL A 96 -2.64 12.39 -13.04
N GLY A 97 -2.77 12.20 -14.36
CA GLY A 97 -1.63 12.18 -15.28
C GLY A 97 -0.58 11.13 -14.88
N ALA A 98 0.69 11.52 -14.83
CA ALA A 98 1.78 10.62 -14.47
C ALA A 98 1.67 10.07 -13.03
N ALA A 99 1.02 10.78 -12.11
CA ALA A 99 0.85 10.33 -10.73
C ALA A 99 -0.06 9.09 -10.59
N LEU A 100 -0.88 8.78 -11.61
CA LEU A 100 -1.66 7.54 -11.66
C LEU A 100 -0.76 6.30 -11.59
N PHE A 101 0.41 6.33 -12.22
CA PHE A 101 1.34 5.20 -12.17
C PHE A 101 1.85 4.97 -10.75
N SER A 102 2.15 6.03 -10.00
CA SER A 102 2.51 5.97 -8.59
C SER A 102 1.38 5.38 -7.75
N GLY A 103 0.13 5.80 -7.97
CA GLY A 103 -1.04 5.22 -7.29
C GLY A 103 -1.21 3.73 -7.58
N TYR A 104 -1.14 3.32 -8.85
CA TYR A 104 -1.24 1.91 -9.23
C TYR A 104 -0.07 1.08 -8.68
N TYR A 105 1.13 1.66 -8.58
CA TYR A 105 2.27 1.01 -7.93
C TYR A 105 1.95 0.69 -6.47
N LEU A 106 1.35 1.61 -5.72
CA LEU A 106 0.91 1.36 -4.35
C LEU A 106 -0.15 0.24 -4.29
N ASN A 107 -1.13 0.25 -5.20
CA ASN A 107 -2.13 -0.83 -5.28
C ASN A 107 -1.47 -2.18 -5.55
N GLU A 108 -0.50 -2.23 -6.45
CA GLU A 108 0.19 -3.46 -6.81
C GLU A 108 1.00 -4.01 -5.62
N LEU A 109 1.68 -3.14 -4.86
CA LEU A 109 2.35 -3.55 -3.62
C LEU A 109 1.38 -4.20 -2.65
N LEU A 110 0.23 -3.55 -2.39
CA LEU A 110 -0.79 -4.07 -1.49
C LEU A 110 -1.36 -5.41 -1.98
N LEU A 111 -1.62 -5.56 -3.28
CA LEU A 111 -2.13 -6.81 -3.87
C LEU A 111 -1.15 -7.97 -3.74
N LYS A 112 0.16 -7.70 -3.77
CA LYS A 112 1.19 -8.73 -3.78
C LYS A 112 1.71 -9.11 -2.41
N LEU A 113 1.78 -8.14 -1.50
CA LEU A 113 2.40 -8.29 -0.19
C LEU A 113 1.39 -8.55 0.92
N LEU A 114 0.15 -8.04 0.83
CA LEU A 114 -0.84 -8.30 1.88
C LEU A 114 -1.48 -9.68 1.76
N ALA A 115 -1.59 -10.37 2.90
CA ALA A 115 -2.46 -11.52 3.03
C ALA A 115 -3.94 -11.12 2.83
N ARG A 116 -4.79 -12.07 2.43
CA ARG A 116 -6.24 -11.85 2.40
C ARG A 116 -6.80 -11.96 3.81
N GLN A 117 -7.83 -11.17 4.10
CA GLN A 117 -8.55 -11.19 5.39
C GLN A 117 -7.66 -10.85 6.61
N ASP A 118 -6.56 -10.11 6.40
CA ASP A 118 -5.63 -9.67 7.44
C ASP A 118 -5.71 -8.14 7.61
N PRO A 119 -6.37 -7.63 8.68
CA PRO A 119 -6.60 -6.19 8.84
C PRO A 119 -5.34 -5.39 9.21
N HIS A 120 -4.99 -4.41 8.38
CA HIS A 120 -3.95 -3.41 8.66
C HIS A 120 -4.55 -1.99 8.70
N PRO A 121 -5.26 -1.59 9.78
CA PRO A 121 -5.97 -0.31 9.83
C PRO A 121 -5.04 0.90 9.76
N GLN A 122 -3.84 0.81 10.35
CA GLN A 122 -2.87 1.91 10.32
C GLN A 122 -2.26 2.07 8.91
N LEU A 123 -1.99 0.95 8.21
CA LEU A 123 -1.58 0.97 6.80
C LEU A 123 -2.68 1.50 5.87
N PHE A 124 -3.95 1.19 6.15
CA PHE A 124 -5.10 1.75 5.44
C PHE A 124 -5.15 3.27 5.57
N ASP A 125 -4.97 3.78 6.80
CA ASP A 125 -4.94 5.22 7.06
C ASP A 125 -3.71 5.88 6.40
N ALA A 126 -2.56 5.21 6.41
CA ALA A 126 -1.36 5.66 5.70
C ALA A 126 -1.57 5.73 4.18
N TYR A 127 -2.19 4.71 3.57
CA TYR A 127 -2.53 4.71 2.15
C TYR A 127 -3.43 5.91 1.79
N ALA A 128 -4.46 6.16 2.61
CA ALA A 128 -5.36 7.30 2.41
C ALA A 128 -4.65 8.65 2.51
N GLN A 129 -3.62 8.77 3.38
CA GLN A 129 -2.80 9.97 3.53
C GLN A 129 -1.75 10.12 2.41
N THR A 130 -1.31 9.03 1.79
CA THR A 130 -0.31 9.08 0.71
C THR A 130 -0.91 9.51 -0.63
N LEU A 131 -2.12 9.07 -0.96
CA LEU A 131 -2.73 9.33 -2.27
C LEU A 131 -2.78 10.83 -2.66
N PRO A 132 -3.16 11.76 -1.78
CA PRO A 132 -3.23 13.19 -2.12
C PRO A 132 -1.87 13.83 -2.36
N GLU A 133 -0.80 13.24 -1.82
CA GLU A 133 0.57 13.73 -1.94
C GLU A 133 1.23 13.35 -3.28
N LEU A 134 0.56 12.51 -4.08
CA LEU A 134 1.02 12.08 -5.40
C LEU A 134 0.67 13.15 -6.45
N HIS A 135 1.60 14.07 -6.70
CA HIS A 135 1.45 15.19 -7.61
C HIS A 135 2.18 14.95 -8.93
N ALA A 136 1.51 15.16 -10.07
CA ALA A 136 2.14 15.00 -11.38
C ALA A 136 3.27 16.01 -11.65
N ASN A 137 3.25 17.18 -11.01
CA ASN A 137 4.17 18.29 -11.26
C ASN A 137 5.25 18.46 -10.18
N ASP A 138 5.21 17.65 -9.12
CA ASP A 138 6.21 17.67 -8.04
C ASP A 138 6.73 16.24 -7.80
N ASP A 139 7.80 15.90 -8.51
CA ASP A 139 8.42 14.58 -8.40
C ASP A 139 9.03 14.38 -7.02
N ALA A 140 9.68 15.39 -6.43
CA ALA A 140 10.34 15.24 -5.13
C ALA A 140 9.33 14.91 -4.03
N ALA A 141 8.23 15.66 -3.93
CA ALA A 141 7.16 15.39 -2.97
C ALA A 141 6.59 13.99 -3.18
N SER A 142 6.25 13.64 -4.42
CA SER A 142 5.70 12.32 -4.78
C SER A 142 6.65 11.18 -4.40
N GLN A 143 7.96 11.32 -4.67
CA GLN A 143 8.94 10.31 -4.31
C GLN A 143 9.04 10.14 -2.79
N THR A 144 9.03 11.22 -2.01
CA THR A 144 9.06 11.13 -0.53
C THR A 144 7.79 10.48 0.02
N ALA A 145 6.61 10.80 -0.52
CA ALA A 145 5.34 10.18 -0.18
C ALA A 145 5.34 8.66 -0.46
N LEU A 146 5.86 8.27 -1.62
CA LEU A 146 6.04 6.85 -1.97
C LEU A 146 6.98 6.14 -0.99
N ARG A 147 8.15 6.71 -0.69
CA ARG A 147 9.10 6.05 0.23
C ARG A 147 8.57 5.96 1.65
N ALA A 148 7.85 6.97 2.13
CA ALA A 148 7.20 6.93 3.43
C ALA A 148 6.16 5.79 3.50
N PHE A 149 5.35 5.64 2.45
CA PHE A 149 4.38 4.54 2.39
C PHE A 149 5.05 3.17 2.34
N GLU A 150 6.11 3.01 1.55
CA GLU A 150 6.86 1.75 1.46
C GLU A 150 7.50 1.35 2.79
N LEU A 151 8.12 2.30 3.51
CA LEU A 151 8.63 2.06 4.86
C LEU A 151 7.52 1.62 5.79
N ARG A 152 6.36 2.30 5.74
CA ARG A 152 5.22 1.94 6.58
C ARG A 152 4.70 0.55 6.25
N LEU A 153 4.57 0.21 4.97
CA LEU A 153 4.18 -1.12 4.51
C LEU A 153 5.14 -2.20 5.02
N LEU A 154 6.45 -2.00 4.87
CA LEU A 154 7.45 -2.95 5.33
C LEU A 154 7.43 -3.10 6.86
N GLN A 155 7.25 -2.00 7.60
CA GLN A 155 7.11 -2.02 9.06
C GLN A 155 5.89 -2.84 9.49
N GLU A 156 4.72 -2.57 8.89
CA GLU A 156 3.45 -3.26 9.22
C GLU A 156 3.50 -4.76 8.92
N LEU A 157 4.29 -5.16 7.93
CA LEU A 157 4.51 -6.57 7.58
C LEU A 157 5.62 -7.24 8.40
N GLY A 158 6.29 -6.50 9.31
CA GLY A 158 7.43 -7.02 10.07
C GLY A 158 8.67 -7.29 9.21
N LEU A 159 8.76 -6.65 8.04
CA LEU A 159 9.84 -6.82 7.05
C LEU A 159 10.88 -5.68 7.11
N LEU A 160 10.64 -4.66 7.94
CA LEU A 160 11.59 -3.59 8.18
C LEU A 160 12.34 -3.83 9.50
N PRO A 161 13.69 -3.87 9.50
CA PRO A 161 14.46 -3.93 10.75
C PRO A 161 14.34 -2.62 11.52
N ASP A 162 14.71 -2.63 12.81
CA ASP A 162 14.88 -1.39 13.57
C ASP A 162 15.99 -0.54 12.93
N LEU A 163 15.63 0.65 12.47
CA LEU A 163 16.57 1.52 11.75
C LEU A 163 17.54 2.25 12.70
N SER A 164 17.33 2.19 14.01
CA SER A 164 18.18 2.83 15.02
C SER A 164 19.29 1.93 15.57
N LEU A 165 19.31 0.66 15.18
CA LEU A 165 20.25 -0.35 15.67
C LEU A 165 21.01 -1.00 14.51
N SER A 166 22.26 -1.35 14.74
CA SER A 166 22.95 -2.24 13.81
C SER A 166 22.43 -3.66 14.00
N THR A 167 22.04 -4.32 12.91
CA THR A 167 21.41 -5.64 12.98
C THR A 167 22.34 -6.72 13.53
N ILE A 168 23.65 -6.64 13.26
CA ILE A 168 24.63 -7.63 13.76
C ILE A 168 24.85 -7.48 15.26
N THR A 169 25.09 -6.26 15.73
CA THR A 169 25.50 -6.02 17.12
C THR A 169 24.33 -5.75 18.05
N GLN A 170 23.16 -5.44 17.50
CA GLN A 170 21.97 -4.94 18.23
C GLN A 170 22.28 -3.70 19.09
N ALA A 171 23.34 -2.98 18.74
CA ALA A 171 23.77 -1.76 19.43
C ALA A 171 23.35 -0.51 18.63
N PRO A 172 23.19 0.65 19.31
CA PRO A 172 22.92 1.91 18.65
C PRO A 172 23.94 2.24 17.56
N LEU A 173 23.47 2.88 16.48
CA LEU A 173 24.33 3.32 15.39
C LEU A 173 25.35 4.36 15.87
N SER A 174 26.60 4.23 15.41
CA SER A 174 27.67 5.18 15.68
C SER A 174 27.51 6.42 14.79
N PRO A 175 27.45 7.64 15.34
CA PRO A 175 27.20 8.87 14.57
C PRO A 175 28.20 9.14 13.44
N GLU A 176 29.45 8.70 13.60
CA GLU A 176 30.54 8.93 12.65
C GLU A 176 30.58 7.93 11.50
N ARG A 177 29.68 6.93 11.48
CA ARG A 177 29.66 5.87 10.47
C ARG A 177 28.49 6.02 9.52
N LEU A 178 28.73 5.56 8.29
CA LEU A 178 27.68 5.31 7.32
C LEU A 178 27.19 3.88 7.42
N TYR A 179 25.93 3.68 7.05
CA TYR A 179 25.22 2.42 7.12
C TYR A 179 24.56 2.10 5.79
N MET A 180 24.25 0.83 5.57
CA MET A 180 23.40 0.36 4.48
C MET A 180 22.24 -0.44 5.05
N LEU A 181 21.13 -0.44 4.32
CA LEU A 181 19.95 -1.24 4.62
C LEU A 181 19.83 -2.31 3.54
N THR A 182 20.08 -3.57 3.90
CA THR A 182 20.03 -4.71 2.97
C THR A 182 18.87 -5.65 3.29
N PRO A 183 18.35 -6.40 2.30
CA PRO A 183 17.21 -7.28 2.53
C PRO A 183 17.48 -8.49 3.43
N ASP A 184 18.71 -8.98 3.43
CA ASP A 184 19.15 -10.19 4.12
C ASP A 184 19.88 -9.90 5.44
N GLY A 185 20.48 -8.72 5.56
CA GLY A 185 21.35 -8.33 6.67
C GLY A 185 20.84 -7.15 7.50
N GLY A 186 19.75 -6.50 7.09
CA GLY A 186 19.19 -5.34 7.79
C GLY A 186 20.13 -4.13 7.76
N VAL A 187 20.32 -3.47 8.90
CA VAL A 187 21.17 -2.28 9.03
C VAL A 187 22.61 -2.68 9.35
N LEU A 188 23.49 -2.50 8.38
CA LEU A 188 24.89 -2.90 8.45
C LEU A 188 25.82 -1.70 8.26
N PRO A 189 27.03 -1.69 8.85
CA PRO A 189 28.05 -0.71 8.49
C PRO A 189 28.31 -0.70 6.98
N HIS A 190 28.41 0.49 6.40
CA HIS A 190 28.67 0.63 4.98
C HIS A 190 30.13 0.30 4.67
N ALA A 191 30.36 -0.57 3.68
CA ALA A 191 31.70 -1.06 3.33
C ALA A 191 32.02 -0.96 1.82
N GLY A 192 31.34 -0.09 1.07
CA GLY A 192 31.52 0.00 -0.39
C GLY A 192 31.45 1.44 -0.93
N ASP A 193 31.32 1.56 -2.25
CA ASP A 193 31.29 2.84 -2.96
C ASP A 193 29.86 3.38 -3.21
N ALA A 194 28.83 2.63 -2.81
CA ALA A 194 27.44 3.03 -2.99
C ALA A 194 27.02 4.12 -1.99
N ALA A 195 25.92 4.83 -2.25
CA ALA A 195 25.42 5.80 -1.28
C ALA A 195 24.95 5.10 0.01
N GLY A 196 25.64 5.38 1.13
CA GLY A 196 25.24 4.97 2.47
C GLY A 196 24.32 5.98 3.16
N PHE A 197 23.73 5.57 4.27
CA PHE A 197 22.95 6.42 5.16
C PHE A 197 23.82 6.92 6.31
N ALA A 198 23.72 8.21 6.65
CA ALA A 198 24.18 8.67 7.94
C ALA A 198 23.35 8.04 9.06
N ALA A 199 23.97 7.70 10.19
CA ALA A 199 23.28 7.15 11.36
C ALA A 199 22.07 8.01 11.79
N ALA A 200 22.25 9.34 11.80
CA ALA A 200 21.19 10.27 12.16
C ALA A 200 19.96 10.18 11.24
N SER A 201 20.15 9.94 9.94
CA SER A 201 19.04 9.78 8.99
C SER A 201 18.22 8.53 9.29
N LEU A 202 18.88 7.39 9.57
CA LEU A 202 18.18 6.15 9.92
C LEU A 202 17.45 6.26 11.27
N VAL A 203 18.09 6.88 12.27
CA VAL A 203 17.46 7.16 13.58
C VAL A 203 16.24 8.08 13.41
N HIS A 204 16.32 9.10 12.56
CA HIS A 204 15.19 9.98 12.28
C HIS A 204 14.04 9.24 11.58
N LEU A 205 14.34 8.36 10.61
CA LEU A 205 13.32 7.48 10.01
C LEU A 205 12.67 6.58 11.06
N GLN A 206 13.45 5.96 11.95
CA GLN A 206 12.92 5.13 13.05
C GLN A 206 12.00 5.95 13.97
N ALA A 207 12.43 7.14 14.37
CA ALA A 207 11.63 8.02 15.23
C ALA A 207 10.29 8.42 14.56
N ALA A 208 10.32 8.74 13.27
CA ALA A 208 9.12 9.08 12.51
C ALA A 208 8.16 7.88 12.35
N LEU A 209 8.71 6.68 12.15
CA LEU A 209 7.94 5.43 12.10
C LEU A 209 7.24 5.14 13.44
N LEU A 210 7.96 5.29 14.56
CA LEU A 210 7.41 5.11 15.90
C LEU A 210 6.37 6.18 16.26
N HIS A 211 6.56 7.42 15.80
CA HIS A 211 5.57 8.48 15.94
C HIS A 211 4.28 8.18 15.15
N GLY A 212 4.38 7.45 14.04
CA GLY A 212 3.22 7.04 13.22
C GLY A 212 2.60 8.14 12.35
N SER A 213 3.24 9.31 12.26
CA SER A 213 2.77 10.39 11.38
C SER A 213 3.38 10.24 9.98
N MET A 214 2.54 10.12 8.95
CA MET A 214 3.02 10.09 7.56
C MET A 214 3.77 11.37 7.17
N ALA A 215 3.32 12.54 7.62
CA ALA A 215 3.99 13.82 7.34
C ALA A 215 5.43 13.84 7.92
N ALA A 216 5.61 13.45 9.17
CA ALA A 216 6.94 13.33 9.79
C ALA A 216 7.82 12.31 9.04
N LEU A 217 7.24 11.18 8.61
CA LEU A 217 7.98 10.16 7.87
C LEU A 217 8.41 10.65 6.49
N GLN A 218 7.54 11.38 5.77
CA GLN A 218 7.89 12.02 4.50
C GLN A 218 9.02 13.03 4.66
N HIS A 219 8.96 13.85 5.72
CA HIS A 219 10.03 14.80 6.04
C HIS A 219 11.36 14.07 6.31
N ALA A 220 11.35 12.99 7.09
CA ALA A 220 12.54 12.17 7.33
C ALA A 220 13.08 11.54 6.02
N CYS A 221 12.20 11.03 5.15
CA CYS A 221 12.57 10.49 3.83
C CYS A 221 13.28 11.52 2.95
N ALA A 222 12.85 12.78 2.96
CA ALA A 222 13.43 13.85 2.13
C ALA A 222 14.94 14.03 2.37
N SER A 223 15.40 13.83 3.62
CA SER A 223 16.81 13.98 4.00
C SER A 223 17.75 12.92 3.42
N CYS A 224 17.22 11.79 2.95
CA CYS A 224 18.03 10.65 2.48
C CYS A 224 17.44 9.96 1.23
N LEU A 225 16.65 10.68 0.45
CA LEU A 225 15.81 10.13 -0.62
C LEU A 225 16.58 9.27 -1.66
N PRO A 226 17.77 9.67 -2.18
CA PRO A 226 18.47 8.87 -3.18
C PRO A 226 18.89 7.48 -2.66
N ALA A 227 19.46 7.42 -1.45
CA ALA A 227 19.85 6.18 -0.80
C ALA A 227 18.62 5.33 -0.45
N LEU A 228 17.57 5.98 0.08
CA LEU A 228 16.32 5.33 0.46
C LEU A 228 15.61 4.67 -0.71
N ARG A 229 15.57 5.34 -1.87
CA ARG A 229 15.00 4.79 -3.12
C ARG A 229 15.71 3.51 -3.57
N SER A 230 17.03 3.47 -3.46
CA SER A 230 17.81 2.27 -3.82
C SER A 230 17.57 1.13 -2.83
N ALA A 231 17.67 1.42 -1.53
CA ALA A 231 17.49 0.43 -0.47
C ALA A 231 16.09 -0.19 -0.46
N LEU A 232 15.03 0.63 -0.52
CA LEU A 232 13.65 0.15 -0.52
C LEU A 232 13.31 -0.64 -1.77
N ARG A 233 13.88 -0.27 -2.92
CA ARG A 233 13.74 -1.08 -4.15
C ARG A 233 14.34 -2.47 -3.97
N ALA A 234 15.52 -2.58 -3.38
CA ALA A 234 16.15 -3.87 -3.12
C ALA A 234 15.34 -4.70 -2.11
N LEU A 235 14.89 -4.09 -1.02
CA LEU A 235 14.04 -4.72 0.00
C LEU A 235 12.73 -5.25 -0.59
N LEU A 236 11.97 -4.39 -1.28
CA LEU A 236 10.70 -4.77 -1.88
C LEU A 236 10.89 -5.86 -2.93
N HIS A 237 11.93 -5.76 -3.77
CA HIS A 237 12.22 -6.82 -4.74
C HIS A 237 12.49 -8.16 -4.04
N TYR A 238 13.31 -8.16 -2.98
CA TYR A 238 13.62 -9.37 -2.24
C TYR A 238 12.35 -10.04 -1.69
N HIS A 239 11.46 -9.26 -1.05
CA HIS A 239 10.23 -9.80 -0.47
C HIS A 239 9.13 -10.13 -1.49
N LEU A 240 9.13 -9.47 -2.67
CA LEU A 240 8.25 -9.82 -3.78
C LEU A 240 8.68 -11.13 -4.46
N GLY A 241 9.92 -11.56 -4.28
CA GLY A 241 10.48 -12.78 -4.89
C GLY A 241 10.31 -12.80 -6.40
N GLN A 242 9.62 -13.82 -6.91
CA GLN A 242 9.39 -14.02 -8.36
C GLN A 242 8.20 -13.24 -8.92
N LYS A 243 7.58 -12.32 -8.17
CA LYS A 243 6.38 -11.57 -8.62
C LYS A 243 6.75 -10.15 -9.10
N PRO A 244 7.31 -9.97 -10.32
CA PRO A 244 7.78 -8.66 -10.79
C PRO A 244 6.64 -7.66 -10.89
N LEU A 245 6.90 -6.40 -10.53
CA LEU A 245 5.92 -5.33 -10.60
C LEU A 245 5.58 -4.95 -12.03
N ARG A 246 4.31 -5.16 -12.42
CA ARG A 246 3.78 -4.84 -13.75
C ARG A 246 3.72 -3.33 -13.98
N THR A 247 3.39 -2.57 -12.94
CA THR A 247 3.36 -1.09 -13.00
C THR A 247 4.70 -0.51 -13.43
N ARG A 248 5.80 -1.07 -12.92
CA ARG A 248 7.15 -0.72 -13.33
C ARG A 248 7.45 -1.07 -14.78
N GLN A 249 7.03 -2.26 -15.23
CA GLN A 249 7.20 -2.67 -16.63
C GLN A 249 6.49 -1.69 -17.57
N VAL A 250 5.24 -1.35 -17.26
CA VAL A 250 4.46 -0.36 -18.04
C VAL A 250 5.14 1.00 -18.06
N MET A 251 5.66 1.49 -16.93
CA MET A 251 6.39 2.77 -16.91
C MET A 251 7.62 2.77 -17.80
N LEU A 252 8.41 1.68 -17.79
CA LEU A 252 9.58 1.54 -18.67
C LEU A 252 9.17 1.48 -20.14
N ASP A 253 8.09 0.78 -20.46
CA ASP A 253 7.59 0.66 -21.83
C ASP A 253 7.04 2.00 -22.34
N VAL A 254 6.38 2.78 -21.49
CA VAL A 254 5.92 4.14 -21.82
C VAL A 254 7.10 5.10 -22.04
N GLN A 255 8.14 5.04 -21.21
CA GLN A 255 9.34 5.86 -21.40
C GLN A 255 10.01 5.59 -22.75
N LYS A 256 10.15 4.31 -23.14
CA LYS A 256 10.70 3.91 -24.44
C LYS A 256 9.87 4.34 -25.65
N LEU A 257 8.58 4.65 -25.47
CA LEU A 257 7.69 5.13 -26.53
C LEU A 257 7.75 6.66 -26.71
N ILE A 258 8.31 7.36 -25.72
CA ILE A 258 8.44 8.83 -25.72
C ILE A 258 9.86 9.25 -26.16
N GLU A 259 10.84 8.34 -26.05
CA GLU A 259 12.21 8.45 -26.60
C GLU A 259 12.27 8.11 -28.10
#